data_AF-A0A8E0RIU7-F1
#
_entry.id   AF-A0A8E0RIU7-F1
#
_cell.length_a   1.000
_cell.length_b   1.000
_cell.length_c   1.000
_cell.angle_alpha   90.00
_cell.angle_beta   90.00
_cell.angle_gamma   90.00
#
_symmetry.space_group_name_H-M   'P 1'
#
loop_
_entity.id
_entity.type
_entity.pdbx_description
1 polymer ?
#
loop_
_entity_poly.entity_id
_entity_poly.type
_entity_poly.pdbx_seq_one_letter_code
_entity_poly.pdbx_strand_id
1 'polypeptide(L)'
;MYGFRSLLTPCRAVRVQRVFSSKRVKRKQQIRDNTDWHVASDYSWKGKQVYAFGFAATGALGIKQPILPSENRRRNQIKAVGYPVKLASFGKNHSPLLAACGYGFTLYVCKHQTFGVGVYGCGLNSDGQLGQ
;
A
#
# COMPACT_ATOMS: atom_id res chain seq x y z
N MET A 1 14.58 -3.55 -58.94
CA MET A 1 14.92 -2.66 -57.82
C MET A 1 13.63 -2.13 -57.21
N TYR A 2 13.16 -2.71 -56.10
CA TYR A 2 11.95 -2.26 -55.40
C TYR A 2 12.36 -1.38 -54.23
N GLY A 3 12.03 -0.08 -54.31
CA GLY A 3 12.34 0.90 -53.27
C GLY A 3 11.31 0.85 -52.14
N PHE A 4 11.72 0.35 -50.98
CA PHE A 4 10.97 0.44 -49.73
C PHE A 4 11.04 1.87 -49.20
N ARG A 5 9.95 2.64 -49.29
CA ARG A 5 9.84 3.95 -48.61
C ARG A 5 9.22 3.72 -47.23
N SER A 6 10.05 3.70 -46.19
CA SER A 6 9.58 3.70 -44.80
C SER A 6 8.98 5.07 -44.47
N LEU A 7 7.67 5.13 -44.29
CA LEU A 7 7.00 6.29 -43.69
C LEU A 7 7.19 6.22 -42.17
N LEU A 8 8.31 6.74 -41.68
CA LEU A 8 8.51 7.00 -40.26
C LEU A 8 7.65 8.20 -39.88
N THR A 9 6.52 7.94 -39.22
CA THR A 9 5.72 8.96 -38.55
C THR A 9 6.56 9.58 -37.43
N PRO A 10 6.78 10.91 -37.40
CA PRO A 10 7.49 11.53 -36.30
C PRO A 10 6.61 11.46 -35.05
N CYS A 11 7.04 10.67 -34.06
CA CYS A 11 6.52 10.72 -32.70
C CYS A 11 6.56 12.19 -32.22
N ARG A 12 5.40 12.83 -32.11
CA ARG A 12 5.29 14.12 -31.41
C ARG A 12 5.71 13.88 -29.97
N ALA A 13 6.92 14.32 -29.62
CA ALA A 13 7.35 14.44 -28.24
C ALA A 13 6.38 15.41 -27.55
N VAL A 14 5.45 14.87 -26.76
CA VAL A 14 4.65 15.67 -25.85
C VAL A 14 5.61 16.19 -24.79
N ARG A 15 6.10 17.40 -25.00
CA ARG A 15 6.90 18.12 -24.02
C ARG A 15 5.96 18.51 -22.89
N VAL A 16 5.79 17.60 -21.93
CA VAL A 16 5.15 17.92 -20.65
C VAL A 16 5.99 19.06 -20.08
N GLN A 17 5.43 20.28 -20.05
CA GLN A 17 6.08 21.39 -19.38
C GLN A 17 6.35 20.91 -17.95
N ARG A 18 7.62 20.83 -17.58
CA ARG A 18 7.98 20.68 -16.17
C ARG A 18 7.37 21.88 -15.48
N VAL A 19 6.23 21.68 -14.81
CA VAL A 19 5.69 22.69 -13.93
C VAL A 19 6.78 22.90 -12.89
N PHE A 20 7.48 24.02 -12.99
CA PHE A 20 8.46 24.43 -12.00
C PHE A 20 7.69 24.65 -10.69
N SER A 21 7.55 23.58 -9.91
CA SER A 21 7.02 23.66 -8.56
C SER A 21 7.96 24.57 -7.79
N SER A 22 7.46 25.74 -7.41
CA SER A 22 8.27 26.74 -6.71
C SER A 22 8.83 26.12 -5.42
N LYS A 23 9.97 26.63 -4.94
CA LYS A 23 10.55 26.19 -3.66
C LYS A 23 9.51 26.26 -2.52
N ARG A 24 8.57 27.20 -2.60
CA ARG A 24 7.45 27.35 -1.67
C ARG A 24 6.42 26.22 -1.78
N VAL A 25 6.10 25.77 -3.00
CA VAL A 25 5.21 24.62 -3.24
C VAL A 25 5.86 23.32 -2.79
N LYS A 26 7.13 23.07 -3.14
CA LYS A 26 7.88 21.91 -2.66
C LYS A 26 7.96 21.86 -1.14
N ARG A 27 8.24 22.99 -0.48
CA ARG A 27 8.27 23.08 0.99
C ARG A 27 6.89 22.82 1.61
N LYS A 28 5.81 23.38 1.05
CA LYS A 28 4.44 23.10 1.51
C LYS A 28 4.07 21.63 1.35
N GLN A 29 4.51 20.99 0.28
CA GLN A 29 4.27 19.58 0.03
C GLN A 29 5.06 18.72 1.02
N GLN A 30 6.35 19.00 1.20
CA GLN A 30 7.19 18.33 2.19
C GLN A 30 6.66 18.47 3.62
N ILE A 31 6.12 19.63 4.00
CA ILE A 31 5.48 19.81 5.33
C ILE A 31 4.23 18.94 5.45
N ARG A 32 3.37 18.87 4.42
CA ARG A 32 2.19 17.99 4.42
C ARG A 32 2.58 16.52 4.48
N ASP A 33 3.60 16.14 3.72
CA ASP A 33 4.07 14.75 3.62
C ASP A 33 4.79 14.31 4.92
N ASN A 34 5.39 15.24 5.67
CA ASN A 34 6.01 14.97 6.98
C ASN A 34 5.05 15.10 8.18
N THR A 35 3.85 15.66 8.01
CA THR A 35 2.89 15.76 9.11
C THR A 35 2.16 14.43 9.31
N ASP A 36 2.69 13.62 10.22
CA ASP A 36 2.00 12.45 10.75
C ASP A 36 0.92 12.90 11.74
N TRP A 37 -0.34 12.77 11.33
CA TRP A 37 -1.48 13.05 12.22
C TRP A 37 -1.82 11.82 13.05
N HIS A 38 -1.39 11.82 14.31
CA HIS A 38 -1.88 10.87 15.30
C HIS A 38 -3.25 11.32 15.80
N VAL A 39 -4.31 10.90 15.11
CA VAL A 39 -5.69 11.05 15.62
C VAL A 39 -5.93 9.94 16.63
N ALA A 40 -5.51 10.15 17.87
CA ALA A 40 -6.01 9.36 18.99
C ALA A 40 -7.34 9.97 19.42
N SER A 41 -8.43 9.22 19.26
CA SER A 41 -9.72 9.62 19.83
C SER A 41 -9.88 9.01 21.22
N ASP A 42 -10.34 9.80 22.19
CA ASP A 42 -10.62 9.34 23.56
C ASP A 42 -11.84 8.40 23.65
N TYR A 43 -12.46 8.08 22.51
CA TYR A 43 -13.50 7.07 22.44
C TYR A 43 -12.89 5.70 22.74
N SER A 44 -13.23 5.12 23.90
CA SER A 44 -12.80 3.77 24.27
C SER A 44 -13.50 2.74 23.35
N TRP A 45 -12.98 2.55 22.14
CA TRP A 45 -13.45 1.47 21.28
C TRP A 45 -13.11 0.15 21.97
N LYS A 46 -14.14 -0.58 22.40
CA LYS A 46 -14.03 -1.92 23.00
C LYS A 46 -13.63 -2.92 21.92
N GLY A 47 -12.37 -2.87 21.50
CA GLY A 47 -11.79 -3.80 20.53
C GLY A 47 -10.72 -3.16 19.67
N LYS A 48 -9.49 -3.68 19.76
CA LYS A 48 -8.41 -3.31 18.87
C LYS A 48 -8.61 -3.99 17.52
N GLN A 49 -9.20 -3.26 16.57
CA GLN A 49 -9.49 -3.72 15.22
C GLN A 49 -8.59 -2.99 14.23
N VAL A 50 -8.18 -3.70 13.18
CA VAL A 50 -7.41 -3.10 12.07
C VAL A 50 -8.29 -3.10 10.83
N TYR A 51 -8.37 -1.94 10.19
CA TYR A 51 -9.02 -1.75 8.90
C TYR A 51 -7.97 -1.33 7.86
N ALA A 52 -8.05 -1.91 6.67
CA ALA A 52 -7.15 -1.61 5.56
C ALA A 52 -7.94 -1.35 4.28
N PHE A 53 -7.48 -0.40 3.47
CA PHE A 53 -8.04 -0.02 2.18
C PHE A 53 -6.97 0.62 1.31
N GLY A 54 -7.25 0.83 0.02
CA GLY A 54 -6.31 1.37 -0.95
C GLY A 54 -5.77 0.29 -1.89
N PHE A 55 -4.50 0.36 -2.26
CA PHE A 55 -3.90 -0.51 -3.27
C PHE A 55 -3.65 -1.93 -2.74
N ALA A 56 -4.25 -2.93 -3.38
CA ALA A 56 -4.27 -4.32 -2.91
C ALA A 56 -3.32 -5.24 -3.68
N ALA A 57 -2.91 -4.86 -4.89
CA ALA A 57 -2.18 -5.76 -5.80
C ALA A 57 -0.81 -6.21 -5.27
N THR A 58 -0.14 -5.43 -4.41
CA THR A 58 1.13 -5.82 -3.78
C THR A 58 0.95 -6.69 -2.54
N GLY A 59 -0.28 -6.89 -2.06
CA GLY A 59 -0.55 -7.59 -0.80
C GLY A 59 -0.35 -6.73 0.47
N ALA A 60 -0.02 -5.44 0.33
CA ALA A 60 0.21 -4.53 1.46
C ALA A 60 -0.96 -4.43 2.44
N LEU A 61 -2.19 -4.67 1.97
CA LEU A 61 -3.39 -4.60 2.81
C LEU A 61 -3.52 -5.79 3.77
N GLY A 62 -2.78 -6.89 3.57
CA GLY A 62 -2.91 -8.10 4.40
C GLY A 62 -4.25 -8.83 4.26
N ILE A 63 -5.05 -8.52 3.24
CA ILE A 63 -6.33 -9.18 2.96
C ILE A 63 -6.03 -10.44 2.15
N LYS A 64 -6.54 -11.60 2.59
CA LYS A 64 -6.46 -12.91 1.88
C LYS A 64 -7.34 -12.96 0.61
N GLN A 65 -7.43 -11.88 -0.15
CA GLN A 65 -8.05 -11.92 -1.48
C GLN A 65 -7.09 -12.62 -2.44
N PRO A 66 -7.59 -13.38 -3.44
CA PRO A 66 -6.73 -14.10 -4.36
C PRO A 66 -5.98 -13.11 -5.24
N ILE A 67 -4.76 -12.76 -4.83
CA ILE A 67 -3.73 -12.18 -5.71
C ILE A 67 -3.34 -13.23 -6.76
N LEU A 68 -3.51 -14.51 -6.42
CA LEU A 68 -3.27 -15.64 -7.30
C LEU A 68 -4.35 -15.74 -8.39
N PRO A 69 -3.98 -16.08 -9.64
CA PRO A 69 -4.95 -16.45 -10.65
C PRO A 69 -5.72 -17.67 -10.14
N SER A 70 -7.02 -17.50 -9.92
CA SER A 70 -7.91 -18.64 -9.73
C SER A 70 -7.78 -19.53 -10.97
N GLU A 71 -7.70 -20.85 -10.75
CA GLU A 71 -7.78 -21.87 -11.81
C GLU A 71 -8.94 -21.60 -12.78
N ASN A 72 -10.01 -20.97 -12.27
CA ASN A 72 -11.02 -20.32 -13.07
C ASN A 72 -10.58 -18.88 -13.44
N ARG A 73 -10.04 -18.72 -14.65
CA ARG A 73 -9.57 -17.50 -15.37
C ARG A 73 -10.44 -16.23 -15.31
N ARG A 74 -11.54 -16.18 -14.54
CA ARG A 74 -12.54 -15.10 -14.56
C ARG A 74 -12.64 -14.27 -13.27
N ARG A 75 -11.85 -14.55 -12.23
CA ARG A 75 -11.89 -13.71 -11.02
C ARG A 75 -10.97 -12.51 -11.22
N ASN A 76 -11.57 -11.35 -11.49
CA ASN A 76 -10.87 -10.08 -11.60
C ASN A 76 -10.01 -9.87 -10.35
N GLN A 77 -8.69 -9.77 -10.54
CA GLN A 77 -7.77 -9.42 -9.46
C GLN A 77 -8.20 -8.05 -8.91
N ILE A 78 -8.49 -8.00 -7.61
CA ILE A 78 -8.84 -6.75 -6.95
C ILE A 78 -7.55 -5.94 -6.85
N LYS A 79 -7.43 -4.93 -7.71
CA LYS A 79 -6.25 -4.05 -7.74
C LYS A 79 -6.25 -3.07 -6.57
N ALA A 80 -7.43 -2.65 -6.13
CA ALA A 80 -7.61 -1.72 -5.03
C ALA A 80 -8.95 -1.95 -4.32
N VAL A 81 -8.99 -1.61 -3.04
CA VAL A 81 -10.16 -1.64 -2.18
C VAL A 81 -10.54 -0.20 -1.85
N GLY A 82 -11.71 0.25 -2.30
CA GLY A 82 -12.17 1.65 -2.11
C GLY A 82 -12.77 1.94 -0.74
N TYR A 83 -12.88 0.96 0.16
CA TYR A 83 -13.54 1.09 1.45
C TYR A 83 -12.76 0.35 2.55
N PRO A 84 -12.84 0.78 3.83
CA PRO A 84 -12.16 0.10 4.93
C PRO A 84 -12.62 -1.36 5.11
N VAL A 85 -11.69 -2.30 4.96
CA VAL A 85 -11.94 -3.73 5.19
C VAL A 85 -11.30 -4.16 6.49
N LYS A 86 -12.09 -4.80 7.35
CA LYS A 86 -11.61 -5.36 8.61
C LYS A 86 -10.68 -6.55 8.38
N LEU A 87 -9.51 -6.53 8.99
CA LEU A 87 -8.57 -7.65 8.95
C LEU A 87 -8.92 -8.68 10.03
N ALA A 88 -9.26 -9.89 9.59
CA ALA A 88 -9.63 -11.00 10.47
C ALA A 88 -8.46 -11.55 11.29
N SER A 89 -7.21 -11.31 10.85
CA SER A 89 -5.99 -11.81 11.51
C SER A 89 -5.74 -11.15 12.88
N PHE A 90 -6.28 -9.95 13.11
CA PHE A 90 -6.13 -9.20 14.35
C PHE A 90 -7.41 -9.30 15.19
N GLY A 91 -7.32 -9.78 16.43
CA GLY A 91 -8.49 -9.82 17.32
C GLY A 91 -8.48 -10.85 18.45
N LYS A 92 -8.10 -12.12 18.20
CA LYS A 92 -8.13 -13.15 19.26
C LYS A 92 -6.84 -13.20 20.09
N ASN A 93 -5.71 -13.41 19.42
CA ASN A 93 -4.42 -13.60 20.09
C ASN A 93 -3.45 -12.44 19.83
N HIS A 94 -3.74 -11.60 18.83
CA HIS A 94 -2.88 -10.52 18.36
C HIS A 94 -3.58 -9.18 18.56
N SER A 95 -3.07 -8.41 19.51
CA SER A 95 -3.55 -7.09 19.88
C SER A 95 -2.68 -6.03 19.20
N PRO A 96 -3.13 -5.36 18.12
CA PRO A 96 -2.32 -4.37 17.43
C PRO A 96 -2.01 -3.19 18.36
N LEU A 97 -0.77 -2.71 18.26
CA LEU A 97 -0.26 -1.55 19.00
C LEU A 97 0.05 -0.42 18.03
N LEU A 98 0.79 -0.74 16.97
CA LEU A 98 1.27 0.21 15.97
C LEU A 98 1.22 -0.43 14.58
N ALA A 99 1.06 0.41 13.58
CA ALA A 99 1.18 0.03 12.19
C ALA A 99 2.08 1.03 11.46
N ALA A 100 2.90 0.54 10.53
CA ALA A 100 3.73 1.36 9.65
C ALA A 100 3.54 0.86 8.21
N CYS A 101 3.18 1.78 7.31
CA CYS A 101 2.91 1.46 5.91
C CYS A 101 4.06 1.98 5.05
N GLY A 102 4.74 1.08 4.34
CA GLY A 102 5.78 1.40 3.38
C GLY A 102 5.26 1.39 1.94
N TYR A 103 6.18 1.47 0.99
CA TYR A 103 5.84 1.38 -0.44
C TYR A 103 5.50 -0.06 -0.83
N GLY A 104 4.21 -0.39 -0.75
CA GLY A 104 3.71 -1.72 -1.15
C GLY A 104 3.85 -2.81 -0.09
N PHE A 105 4.17 -2.47 1.16
CA PHE A 105 4.21 -3.37 2.31
C PHE A 105 3.71 -2.69 3.58
N THR A 106 3.32 -3.47 4.58
CA THR A 106 2.85 -2.97 5.88
C THR A 106 3.42 -3.82 7.01
N LEU A 107 3.81 -3.16 8.11
CA LEU A 107 4.25 -3.78 9.35
C LEU A 107 3.26 -3.47 10.47
N TYR A 108 3.03 -4.45 11.32
CA TYR A 108 2.16 -4.37 12.49
C TYR A 108 2.93 -4.83 13.73
N VAL A 109 3.03 -3.96 14.72
CA VAL A 109 3.52 -4.33 16.04
C VAL A 109 2.31 -4.77 16.86
N CYS A 110 2.31 -6.03 17.28
CA CYS A 110 1.21 -6.61 18.03
C CYS A 110 1.68 -7.18 19.36
N LYS A 111 0.87 -6.99 20.40
CA LYS A 111 1.03 -7.73 21.65
C LYS A 111 0.31 -9.07 21.52
N HIS A 112 1.06 -10.15 21.61
CA HIS A 112 0.54 -11.50 21.78
C HIS A 112 0.20 -11.74 23.25
N GLN A 113 -0.85 -12.53 23.51
CA GLN A 113 -1.26 -12.84 24.88
C GLN A 113 -0.19 -13.63 25.65
N THR A 114 0.46 -14.59 24.98
CA THR A 114 1.46 -15.50 25.57
C THR A 114 2.92 -15.09 25.37
N PHE A 115 3.29 -14.55 24.20
CA PHE A 115 4.69 -14.42 23.77
C PHE A 115 5.24 -12.98 23.87
N GLY A 116 4.47 -12.04 24.41
CA GLY A 116 4.87 -10.64 24.50
C GLY A 116 4.63 -9.86 23.21
N VAL A 117 5.57 -8.99 22.81
CA VAL A 117 5.42 -8.13 21.61
C VAL A 117 6.08 -8.78 20.41
N GLY A 118 5.34 -8.91 19.31
CA GLY A 118 5.83 -9.44 18.03
C GLY A 118 5.52 -8.50 16.88
N VAL A 119 6.31 -8.61 15.81
CA VAL A 119 6.15 -7.82 14.58
C VAL A 119 5.64 -8.73 13.47
N TYR A 120 4.62 -8.27 12.75
CA TYR A 120 3.97 -9.01 11.67
C TYR A 120 3.99 -8.16 10.40
N GLY A 121 4.40 -8.75 9.28
CA GLY A 121 4.51 -8.04 8.01
C GLY A 121 3.64 -8.65 6.91
N CYS A 122 3.22 -7.84 5.96
CA CYS A 122 2.59 -8.31 4.71
C CYS A 122 2.94 -7.39 3.54
N GLY A 123 2.85 -7.95 2.33
CA GLY A 123 3.05 -7.24 1.07
C GLY A 123 4.38 -7.56 0.40
N LEU A 124 4.91 -6.58 -0.33
CA LEU A 124 6.15 -6.70 -1.10
C LEU A 124 7.35 -6.97 -0.17
N ASN A 125 8.19 -7.94 -0.54
CA ASN A 125 9.40 -8.30 0.19
C ASN A 125 10.61 -8.54 -0.73
N SER A 126 10.61 -7.96 -1.94
CA SER A 126 11.65 -8.22 -2.94
C SER A 126 13.06 -7.84 -2.48
N ASP A 127 13.19 -6.85 -1.59
CA ASP A 127 14.47 -6.40 -1.04
C ASP A 127 14.63 -6.79 0.45
N GLY A 128 13.80 -7.70 0.96
CA GLY A 128 13.89 -8.17 2.36
C GLY A 128 13.37 -7.18 3.40
N GLN A 129 12.47 -6.26 3.02
CA GLN A 129 11.91 -5.24 3.93
C GLN A 129 11.17 -5.83 5.15
N LEU A 130 10.66 -7.06 5.03
CA LEU A 130 9.91 -7.78 6.07
C LEU A 130 10.80 -8.78 6.84
N GLY A 131 12.09 -8.84 6.54
CA GLY A 131 13.03 -9.84 7.08
C GLY A 131 13.34 -10.97 6.09
N GLN A 132 14.30 -11.81 6.48
CA GLN A 132 14.70 -13.04 5.78
C GLN A 132 13.95 -14.26 6.32
#